data_AF-A0AAP9MUP7-F1
#
_entry.id   AF-A0AAP9MUP7-F1
#
_cell.length_a   1.000
_cell.length_b   1.000
_cell.length_c   1.000
_cell.angle_alpha   90.00
_cell.angle_beta   90.00
_cell.angle_gamma   90.00
#
_symmetry.space_group_name_H-M   'P 1'
#
loop_
_entity.id
_entity.type
_entity.pdbx_description
1 polymer ?
#
loop_
_entity_poly.entity_id
_entity_poly.type
_entity_poly.pdbx_seq_one_letter_code
_entity_poly.pdbx_strand_id
1 'polypeptide(L)'
;MAEFDWKKFQFITEVQTALMANAINVSRHDEEGKERDHYSGTGLLIHMDDAFYAAERIPKDLSAHEAACQFYGGCKGEDWPRWAMRY
;
A
#
# COMPACT_ATOMS: atom_id res chain seq x y z
N MET A 1 4.43 1.04 26.94
CA MET A 1 4.55 0.35 25.64
C MET A 1 3.25 0.57 24.91
N ALA A 2 3.28 0.95 23.63
CA ALA A 2 2.05 1.02 22.85
C ALA A 2 1.42 -0.37 22.77
N GLU A 3 0.10 -0.45 22.90
CA GLU A 3 -0.63 -1.70 22.66
C GLU A 3 -0.49 -2.09 21.19
N PHE A 4 -0.42 -3.40 20.94
CA PHE A 4 -0.24 -3.90 19.59
C PHE A 4 -1.56 -3.86 18.82
N ASP A 5 -1.61 -3.06 17.76
CA ASP A 5 -2.78 -2.94 16.90
C ASP A 5 -2.76 -4.02 15.80
N TRP A 6 -3.62 -5.03 15.97
CA TRP A 6 -3.70 -6.15 15.04
C TRP A 6 -4.29 -5.78 13.68
N LYS A 7 -5.21 -4.82 13.64
CA LYS A 7 -5.83 -4.35 12.39
C LYS A 7 -4.82 -3.61 11.54
N LYS A 8 -4.04 -2.73 12.17
CA LYS A 8 -2.91 -2.04 11.53
C LYS A 8 -1.86 -3.02 11.02
N PHE A 9 -1.47 -4.00 11.84
CA PHE A 9 -0.50 -5.01 11.45
C PHE A 9 -0.95 -5.81 10.21
N GLN A 10 -2.20 -6.29 10.21
CA GLN A 10 -2.77 -7.01 9.07
C GLN A 10 -2.78 -6.15 7.80
N PHE A 11 -3.29 -4.92 7.90
CA PHE A 11 -3.34 -3.99 6.78
C PHE A 11 -1.95 -3.74 6.17
N ILE A 12 -0.95 -3.42 7.01
CA ILE A 12 0.43 -3.16 6.55
C ILE A 12 1.03 -4.39 5.89
N THR A 13 0.82 -5.57 6.48
CA THR A 13 1.35 -6.83 5.94
C THR A 13 0.75 -7.15 4.58
N GLU A 14 -0.56 -6.97 4.41
CA GLU A 14 -1.24 -7.19 3.13
C GLU A 14 -0.79 -6.19 2.06
N VAL A 15 -0.74 -4.90 2.37
CA VAL A 15 -0.30 -3.86 1.44
C VAL A 15 1.15 -4.09 1.01
N GLN A 16 2.05 -4.37 1.95
CA GLN A 16 3.45 -4.68 1.66
C GLN A 16 3.56 -5.89 0.71
N THR A 17 2.80 -6.96 0.99
CA THR A 17 2.81 -8.18 0.17
C THR A 17 2.31 -7.91 -1.24
N ALA A 18 1.22 -7.14 -1.38
CA ALA A 18 0.65 -6.79 -2.67
C ALA A 18 1.61 -5.92 -3.50
N LEU A 19 2.22 -4.89 -2.88
CA LEU A 19 3.21 -4.04 -3.53
C LEU A 19 4.42 -4.82 -4.00
N MET A 20 4.95 -5.74 -3.17
CA MET A 20 6.08 -6.60 -3.55
C MET A 20 5.73 -7.54 -4.70
N ALA A 21 4.56 -8.18 -4.66
CA ALA A 21 4.10 -9.05 -5.75
C ALA A 21 3.98 -8.27 -7.07
N ASN A 22 3.44 -7.05 -7.02
CA ASN A 22 3.34 -6.18 -8.19
C ASN A 22 4.69 -5.73 -8.71
N ALA A 23 5.60 -5.30 -7.81
CA ALA A 23 6.95 -4.89 -8.18
C ALA A 23 7.72 -6.00 -8.91
N ILE A 24 7.59 -7.25 -8.42
CA ILE A 24 8.14 -8.43 -9.10
C ILE A 24 7.50 -8.61 -10.48
N ASN A 25 6.19 -8.43 -10.61
CA ASN A 25 5.51 -8.56 -11.89
C ASN A 25 5.95 -7.47 -12.88
N VAL A 26 5.95 -6.20 -12.48
CA VAL A 26 6.33 -5.06 -13.33
C VAL A 26 7.80 -5.16 -13.76
N SER A 27 8.72 -5.43 -12.82
CA SER A 27 10.15 -5.55 -13.14
C SER A 27 10.48 -6.66 -14.14
N ARG A 28 9.65 -7.72 -14.23
CA ARG A 28 9.81 -8.79 -15.23
C ARG A 28 9.41 -8.36 -16.65
N HIS A 29 8.65 -7.28 -16.78
CA HIS A 29 8.10 -6.81 -18.06
C HIS A 29 8.65 -5.44 -18.48
N ASP A 30 9.43 -4.78 -17.62
CA ASP A 30 10.03 -3.46 -17.87
C ASP A 30 11.51 -3.57 -18.31
N GLU A 31 11.76 -4.12 -19.49
CA GLU A 31 13.13 -4.32 -20.02
C GLU A 31 13.90 -3.00 -20.19
N GLU A 32 13.18 -1.91 -20.48
CA GLU A 32 13.75 -0.59 -20.74
C GLU A 32 13.92 0.27 -19.48
N GLY A 33 13.39 -0.17 -18.33
CA GLY A 33 13.50 0.55 -17.06
C GLY A 33 12.61 1.79 -16.95
N LYS A 34 11.51 1.85 -17.71
CA LYS A 34 10.58 3.00 -17.75
C LYS A 34 9.68 3.07 -16.52
N GLU A 35 9.43 1.93 -15.88
CA GLU A 35 8.52 1.77 -14.73
C GLU A 35 9.29 1.59 -13.41
N ARG A 36 10.56 2.05 -13.36
CA ARG A 36 11.46 1.86 -12.21
C ARG A 36 10.90 2.43 -10.91
N ASP A 37 10.13 3.50 -10.97
CA ASP A 37 9.46 4.08 -9.82
C ASP A 37 8.46 3.08 -9.19
N HIS A 38 7.87 2.18 -9.95
CA HIS A 38 6.93 1.17 -9.44
C HIS A 38 7.57 -0.03 -8.72
N TYR A 39 8.86 -0.31 -8.93
CA TYR A 39 9.55 -1.44 -8.30
C TYR A 39 10.86 -1.11 -7.59
N SER A 40 11.33 0.14 -7.68
CA SER A 40 12.49 0.60 -6.91
C SER A 40 12.19 0.60 -5.41
N GLY A 41 13.23 0.37 -4.59
CA GLY A 41 13.10 0.45 -3.14
C GLY A 41 12.57 1.82 -2.66
N THR A 42 12.95 2.91 -3.34
CA THR A 42 12.44 4.26 -3.04
C THR A 42 10.93 4.37 -3.29
N GLY A 43 10.45 3.91 -4.45
CA GLY A 43 9.02 3.92 -4.76
C GLY A 43 8.20 3.06 -3.79
N LEU A 44 8.70 1.87 -3.45
CA LEU A 44 8.07 1.02 -2.44
C LEU A 44 8.01 1.71 -1.07
N LEU A 45 9.08 2.37 -0.64
CA LEU A 45 9.10 3.09 0.63
C LEU A 45 8.14 4.28 0.66
N ILE A 46 7.97 5.00 -0.46
CA ILE A 46 6.96 6.08 -0.57
C ILE A 46 5.55 5.50 -0.37
N HIS A 47 5.20 4.43 -1.08
CA HIS A 47 3.90 3.78 -0.90
C HIS A 47 3.71 3.24 0.53
N MET A 48 4.76 2.73 1.16
CA MET A 48 4.68 2.28 2.55
C MET A 48 4.52 3.44 3.54
N ASP A 49 5.11 4.61 3.30
CA ASP A 49 4.87 5.80 4.12
C ASP A 49 3.40 6.25 4.07
N ASP A 50 2.81 6.23 2.87
CA ASP A 50 1.37 6.47 2.70
C ASP A 50 0.53 5.39 3.38
N ALA A 51 0.95 4.12 3.30
CA ALA A 51 0.27 3.01 3.98
C ALA A 51 0.32 3.18 5.50
N PHE A 52 1.45 3.57 6.09
CA PHE A 52 1.55 3.82 7.53
C PHE A 52 0.66 4.98 7.97
N TYR A 53 0.55 6.03 7.16
CA TYR A 53 -0.38 7.14 7.44
C TYR A 53 -1.84 6.72 7.34
N ALA A 54 -2.19 5.95 6.31
CA ALA A 54 -3.53 5.44 6.08
C ALA A 54 -3.94 4.45 7.16
N ALA A 55 -3.00 3.66 7.69
CA ALA A 55 -3.25 2.67 8.73
C ALA A 55 -3.82 3.27 10.03
N GLU A 56 -3.44 4.52 10.35
CA GLU A 56 -3.98 5.28 11.50
C GLU A 56 -5.42 5.77 11.27
N ARG A 57 -5.94 5.65 10.04
CA ARG A 57 -7.20 6.24 9.59
C ARG A 57 -8.17 5.22 9.03
N ILE A 58 -7.85 3.92 9.15
CA ILE A 58 -8.72 2.86 8.65
C ILE A 58 -10.11 3.02 9.33
N PRO A 59 -11.18 3.22 8.55
CA PRO A 59 -12.54 3.32 9.08
C PRO A 59 -12.89 2.12 9.98
N LYS A 60 -13.66 2.38 11.04
CA LYS A 60 -13.99 1.35 12.05
C LYS A 60 -14.78 0.18 11.47
N ASP A 61 -15.59 0.47 10.46
CA ASP A 61 -16.48 -0.43 9.74
C ASP A 61 -15.79 -1.26 8.65
N LEU A 62 -14.57 -0.90 8.22
CA LEU A 62 -13.79 -1.71 7.29
C LEU A 62 -12.96 -2.76 8.03
N SER A 63 -12.85 -3.97 7.50
CA SER A 63 -11.80 -4.91 7.87
C SER A 63 -10.42 -4.42 7.39
N ALA A 64 -9.34 -5.00 7.95
CA ALA A 64 -7.98 -4.71 7.49
C ALA A 64 -7.78 -5.07 6.00
N HIS A 65 -8.37 -6.20 5.58
CA HIS A 65 -8.33 -6.67 4.20
C HIS A 65 -9.04 -5.72 3.22
N GLU A 66 -10.27 -5.31 3.52
CA GLU A 66 -11.01 -4.38 2.67
C GLU A 66 -10.28 -3.04 2.52
N ALA A 67 -9.71 -2.55 3.62
CA ALA A 67 -8.88 -1.34 3.61
C ALA A 67 -7.63 -1.53 2.74
N ALA A 68 -6.95 -2.68 2.84
CA ALA A 68 -5.77 -2.98 2.04
C ALA A 68 -6.08 -3.07 0.54
N CYS A 69 -7.20 -3.70 0.17
CA CYS A 69 -7.66 -3.74 -1.21
C CYS A 69 -7.97 -2.35 -1.77
N GLN A 70 -8.69 -1.51 -1.02
CA GLN A 70 -8.99 -0.13 -1.43
C GLN A 70 -7.72 0.70 -1.59
N PHE A 71 -6.79 0.62 -0.62
CA PHE A 71 -5.52 1.34 -0.68
C PHE A 71 -4.67 0.90 -1.87
N TYR A 72 -4.54 -0.41 -2.08
CA TYR A 72 -3.75 -0.96 -3.18
C TYR A 72 -4.36 -0.67 -4.56
N GLY A 73 -5.68 -0.55 -4.66
CA GLY A 73 -6.35 -0.01 -5.85
C GLY A 73 -5.78 1.37 -6.23
N GLY A 74 -5.71 2.28 -5.26
CA GLY A 74 -5.12 3.62 -5.44
C GLY A 74 -3.66 3.59 -5.92
N CYS A 75 -2.84 2.68 -5.39
CA CYS A 75 -1.45 2.51 -5.83
C CYS A 75 -1.31 2.10 -7.30
N LYS A 76 -2.35 1.51 -7.91
CA LYS A 76 -2.38 1.11 -9.33
C LYS A 76 -3.04 2.16 -10.23
N GLY A 77 -3.36 3.34 -9.69
CA GLY A 77 -4.02 4.42 -10.44
C GLY A 77 -5.55 4.37 -10.45
N GLU A 78 -6.18 3.54 -9.59
CA GLU A 78 -7.61 3.66 -9.31
C GLU A 78 -7.87 4.87 -8.39
N ASP A 79 -9.13 5.23 -8.19
CA ASP A 79 -9.50 6.33 -7.29
C ASP A 79 -9.08 6.03 -5.84
N TRP A 80 -8.31 6.95 -5.25
CA TRP A 80 -7.85 6.81 -3.88
C TRP A 80 -9.01 6.90 -2.88
N PRO A 81 -9.08 6.01 -1.88
CA PRO A 81 -10.08 6.13 -0.84
C PRO A 81 -9.82 7.39 -0.01
N ARG A 82 -10.86 8.19 0.24
CA ARG A 82 -10.75 9.48 0.96
C ARG A 82 -10.08 9.38 2.32
N TRP A 83 -10.26 8.26 3.01
CA TRP A 83 -9.67 8.04 4.34
C TRP A 83 -8.15 7.84 4.29
N ALA A 84 -7.59 7.45 3.14
CA ALA A 84 -6.16 7.22 2.96
C ALA A 84 -5.38 8.46 2.47
N MET A 85 -6.06 9.50 1.98
CA MET A 85 -5.41 10.68 1.43
C MET A 85 -4.84 11.61 2.51
N ARG A 86 -3.66 12.20 2.24
CA ARG A 86 -2.97 13.11 3.17
C ARG A 86 -3.50 14.57 3.17
N TYR A 87 -4.20 14.99 2.11
CA TYR A 87 -4.66 16.37 1.82
C TYR A 87 -3.54 17.41 1.73
#